data_AF-B1LYS6-F1
#
_entry.id   AF-B1LYS6-F1
#
_cell.length_a   1.000
_cell.length_b   1.000
_cell.length_c   1.000
_cell.angle_alpha   90.00
_cell.angle_beta   90.00
_cell.angle_gamma   90.00
#
_symmetry.space_group_name_H-M   'P 1'
#
loop_
_entity.id
_entity.type
_entity.pdbx_description
1 polymer ?
#
loop_
_entity_poly.entity_id
_entity_poly.type
_entity_poly.pdbx_seq_one_letter_code
_entity_poly.pdbx_strand_id
1 'polypeptide(L)' 'MAEVIRVRPTHDGTYTVYRGTLALICGLTRLQAERYEASLSRQQRADLAVAGI' A
#
# COMPACT_ATOMS: atom_id res chain seq x y z
N MET A 1 -5.10 7.31 -13.41
CA MET A 1 -4.76 5.87 -13.36
C MET A 1 -4.54 5.51 -11.90
N ALA A 2 -5.36 4.62 -11.32
CA ALA A 2 -5.19 4.23 -9.92
C ALA A 2 -3.88 3.45 -9.75
N GLU A 3 -2.97 3.95 -8.91
CA GLU A 3 -1.71 3.26 -8.65
C GLU A 3 -1.98 2.00 -7.82
N VAL A 4 -1.60 0.86 -8.38
CA VAL A 4 -1.81 -0.45 -7.73
C VAL A 4 -0.95 -0.54 -6.47
N ILE A 5 -1.59 -0.80 -5.32
CA ILE A 5 -0.88 -1.14 -4.08
C ILE A 5 -0.45 -2.60 -4.15
N ARG A 6 0.81 -2.88 -3.81
CA ARG A 6 1.36 -4.24 -3.78
C ARG A 6 2.17 -4.45 -2.52
N VAL A 7 1.90 -5.54 -1.82
CA VAL A 7 2.76 -6.03 -0.73
C VAL A 7 3.75 -7.04 -1.28
N ARG A 8 5.04 -6.87 -0.96
CA ARG A 8 6.08 -7.86 -1.30
C ARG A 8 6.83 -8.31 -0.04
N PRO A 9 7.08 -9.61 0.11
CA PRO A 9 7.99 -10.10 1.14
C PRO A 9 9.44 -9.73 0.81
N THR A 10 10.23 -9.54 1.85
CA THR A 10 11.66 -9.19 1.82
C THR A 10 12.47 -10.39 2.30
N HIS A 11 13.76 -10.46 1.92
CA HIS A 11 14.64 -11.58 2.29
C HIS A 11 14.79 -11.77 3.82
N ASP A 12 14.65 -10.67 4.58
CA ASP A 12 14.72 -10.63 6.05
C ASP A 12 13.44 -11.14 6.74
N GLY A 13 12.42 -11.56 5.98
CA GLY A 13 11.14 -12.04 6.53
C GLY A 13 10.13 -10.93 6.86
N THR A 14 10.49 -9.67 6.61
CA THR A 14 9.59 -8.52 6.68
C THR A 14 8.89 -8.25 5.34
N TYR A 15 7.89 -7.40 5.36
CA TYR A 15 7.06 -7.04 4.21
C TYR A 15 7.23 -5.56 3.88
N THR A 16 7.23 -5.26 2.59
CA THR A 16 7.32 -3.90 2.06
C THR A 16 6.08 -3.61 1.22
N VAL A 17 5.45 -2.45 1.45
CA VAL A 17 4.29 -2.00 0.69
C VAL A 17 4.74 -1.01 -0.38
N TYR A 18 4.32 -1.28 -1.61
CA TYR A 18 4.60 -0.47 -2.79
C TYR A 18 3.30 0.15 -3.30
N ARG A 19 3.41 1.36 -3.84
CA ARG A 19 2.39 2.01 -4.67
C ARG A 19 3.01 2.24 -6.04
N GLY A 20 2.59 1.43 -7.03
CA GLY A 20 3.28 1.38 -8.31
C GLY A 20 4.75 0.96 -8.15
N THR A 21 5.67 1.84 -8.55
CA THR A 21 7.13 1.65 -8.41
C THR A 21 7.70 2.23 -7.12
N LEU A 22 6.91 2.98 -6.36
CA LEU A 22 7.35 3.65 -5.14
C LEU A 22 7.20 2.72 -3.93
N ALA A 23 8.27 2.55 -3.15
CA ALA A 23 8.18 1.91 -1.83
C ALA A 23 7.63 2.93 -0.82
N LEU A 24 6.49 2.62 -0.20
CA LEU A 24 5.90 3.50 0.82
C LEU A 24 6.46 3.22 2.21
N ILE A 25 6.63 1.94 2.55
CA ILE A 25 7.10 1.50 3.87
C ILE A 25 7.68 0.09 3.79
N CYS A 26 8.77 -0.15 4.52
CA CYS A 26 9.45 -1.45 4.63
C CYS A 26 9.51 -1.91 6.10
N GLY A 27 9.90 -3.15 6.33
CA GLY A 27 10.07 -3.69 7.70
C GLY A 27 8.76 -4.06 8.39
N LEU A 28 7.66 -4.22 7.66
CA LEU A 28 6.38 -4.57 8.25
C LEU A 28 6.29 -6.05 8.55
N THR A 29 5.59 -6.40 9.63
CA THR A 29 5.06 -7.77 9.77
C THR A 29 3.97 -8.02 8.73
N ARG A 30 3.68 -9.30 8.46
CA ARG A 30 2.62 -9.69 7.51
C ARG A 30 1.29 -8.98 7.81
N LEU A 31 0.83 -9.04 9.06
CA LEU A 31 -0.43 -8.42 9.49
C LEU A 31 -0.40 -6.89 9.34
N GLN A 32 0.73 -6.25 9.62
CA GLN A 32 0.87 -4.80 9.42
C GLN A 32 0.79 -4.43 7.95
N ALA A 33 1.43 -5.20 7.06
CA ALA A 33 1.38 -4.96 5.62
C ALA A 33 -0.05 -5.12 5.06
N GLU A 34 -0.78 -6.15 5.48
CA GLU A 34 -2.19 -6.34 5.11
C GLU A 34 -3.07 -5.19 5.59
N ARG A 35 -2.90 -4.75 6.84
CA ARG A 35 -3.64 -3.60 7.38
C ARG A 35 -3.31 -2.30 6.65
N TYR A 36 -2.04 -2.10 6.29
CA TYR A 36 -1.58 -0.91 5.59
C TYR A 36 -2.11 -0.87 4.15
N GLU A 37 -2.11 -2.00 3.44
CA GLU A 37 -2.74 -2.14 2.12
C GLU A 37 -4.25 -1.84 2.18
N ALA A 38 -4.96 -2.39 3.15
CA ALA A 38 -6.39 -2.15 3.34
C ALA A 38 -6.71 -0.69 3.71
N SER A 39 -5.80 0.00 4.41
CA SER A 39 -5.91 1.43 4.68
C SER A 39 -5.68 2.26 3.42
N LEU A 40 -4.64 1.94 2.64
CA LEU A 40 -4.31 2.64 1.40
C LEU A 40 -5.37 2.47 0.32
N SER A 41 -5.96 1.29 0.21
CA SER A 41 -7.07 1.02 -0.72
C SER A 41 -8.30 1.86 -0.39
N ARG A 42 -8.58 2.08 0.90
CA ARG A 42 -9.63 3.00 1.36
C ARG A 42 -9.26 4.45 1.07
N GLN A 43 -8.02 4.84 1.33
CA GLN A 43 -7.52 6.20 1.07
C GLN A 43 -7.58 6.54 -0.43
N GLN A 44 -7.19 5.64 -1.32
CA GLN A 44 -7.28 5.86 -2.78
C GLN A 44 -8.71 6.07 -3.24
N ARG A 45 -9.67 5.34 -2.66
CA ARG A 45 -11.08 5.49 -3.01
C ARG A 45 -11.65 6.83 -2.53
N ALA A 46 -11.18 7.33 -1.39
CA ALA A 46 -11.54 8.65 -0.88
C ALA A 46 -10.87 9.78 -1.69
N ASP A 47 -9.60 9.61 -2.06
CA ASP A 47 -8.85 10.57 -2.88
C ASP A 47 -9.45 10.72 -4.28
N LEU A 48 -9.84 9.61 -4.93
CA LEU A 48 -10.58 9.62 -6.19
C LEU A 48 -11.99 10.23 -6.07
N ALA A 49 -12.63 10.13 -4.89
CA ALA A 49 -13.92 10.76 -4.65
C ALA A 49 -13.81 12.27 -4.39
N VAL A 50 -12.67 12.73 -3.85
CA VAL A 50 -12.39 14.17 -3.62
C VAL A 50 -11.83 14.85 -4.88
N ALA A 51 -11.08 14.13 -5.71
CA ALA A 51 -10.50 14.65 -6.96
C ALA A 51 -11.49 14.71 -8.14
N GLY A 52 -12.74 14.27 -7.94
CA GLY A 52 -13.85 14.45 -8.89
C GLY A 52 -14.55 15.78 -8.65
N ILE A 53 -13.99 16.87 -9.19
CA ILE A 53 -14.61 18.19 -9.35
C ILE A 53 -14.60 18.56 -10.82
#